data_AF-A0A6B9YZ42-F1
#
_entry.id   AF-A0A6B9YZ42-F1
#
_cell.length_a   1.000
_cell.length_b   1.000
_cell.length_c   1.000
_cell.angle_alpha   90.00
_cell.angle_beta   90.00
_cell.angle_gamma   90.00
#
_symmetry.space_group_name_H-M   'P 1'
#
loop_
_entity.id
_entity.type
_entity.pdbx_description
1 polymer ?
#
loop_
_entity_poly.entity_id
_entity_poly.type
_entity_poly.pdbx_seq_one_letter_code
_entity_poly.pdbx_strand_id
1 'polypeptide(L)'
;MKLYVWVSLVIALALSGCKKDKNDGGIIIPPNPVETAPVTGDTKPSSAGIVYRTLNMKVGYHKNIFLDANADGIIDISFSGVLIMHDGKQHLYLSAYGKTTGGNKLFVKKGEELVNGGLWAYPFNKDEDIEPTAGNEVKFTAPQQKASILSIISTGAQTQAEGLWANKSDKYLGFALKMNGEPHFGWIKISHDIASNEIIVSEYAYSKIPGGDIIAGEK
;
A
#
# COMPACT_ATOMS: atom_id res chain seq x y z
N MET A 1 -30.76 -60.77 49.29
CA MET A 1 -30.13 -59.47 49.59
C MET A 1 -28.62 -59.69 49.71
N LYS A 2 -27.87 -59.46 48.63
CA LYS A 2 -26.39 -59.52 48.62
C LYS A 2 -25.85 -58.40 47.74
N LEU A 3 -25.02 -57.59 48.36
CA LEU A 3 -24.33 -56.42 47.83
C LEU A 3 -23.17 -56.91 46.94
N TYR A 4 -23.09 -56.44 45.70
CA TYR A 4 -21.87 -56.58 44.89
C TYR A 4 -21.48 -55.23 44.32
N VAL A 5 -20.41 -54.69 44.91
CA VAL A 5 -19.65 -53.53 44.46
C VAL A 5 -18.93 -53.93 43.18
N TRP A 6 -19.10 -53.15 42.10
CA TRP A 6 -18.22 -53.23 40.94
C TRP A 6 -17.49 -51.89 40.76
N VAL A 7 -16.18 -52.04 40.73
CA VAL A 7 -15.14 -51.02 40.74
C VAL A 7 -15.04 -50.39 39.35
N SER A 8 -15.11 -49.07 39.27
CA SER A 8 -14.85 -48.30 38.05
C SER A 8 -13.36 -48.32 37.73
N LEU A 9 -12.98 -48.97 36.63
CA LEU A 9 -11.64 -48.91 36.05
C LEU A 9 -11.56 -47.66 35.16
N VAL A 10 -10.91 -46.61 35.63
CA VAL A 10 -10.57 -45.43 34.81
C VAL A 10 -9.26 -45.72 34.07
N ILE A 11 -9.33 -45.87 32.76
CA ILE A 11 -8.16 -45.95 31.88
C ILE A 11 -7.63 -44.52 31.69
N ALA A 12 -6.53 -44.19 32.36
CA ALA A 12 -5.78 -42.97 32.08
C ALA A 12 -4.95 -43.18 30.82
N LEU A 13 -5.36 -42.56 29.71
CA LEU A 13 -4.53 -42.42 28.51
C LEU A 13 -3.38 -41.46 28.85
N ALA A 14 -2.21 -42.00 29.16
CA ALA A 14 -0.97 -41.23 29.19
C ALA A 14 -0.60 -40.87 27.74
N LEU A 15 -0.91 -39.63 27.34
CA LEU A 15 -0.28 -39.04 26.16
C LEU A 15 1.21 -38.91 26.46
N SER A 16 2.00 -39.80 25.87
CA SER A 16 3.44 -39.66 25.75
C SER A 16 3.71 -38.36 24.97
N GLY A 17 4.01 -37.29 25.71
CA GLY A 17 4.45 -36.03 25.14
C GLY A 17 5.70 -36.27 24.31
N CYS A 18 5.63 -35.91 23.01
CA CYS A 18 6.83 -35.68 22.23
C CYS A 18 7.68 -34.65 22.98
N LYS A 19 8.85 -35.06 23.46
CA LYS A 19 9.91 -34.13 23.86
C LYS A 19 10.25 -33.31 22.63
N LYS A 20 9.74 -32.08 22.58
CA LYS A 20 10.20 -31.06 21.64
C LYS A 20 11.58 -30.64 22.12
N ASP A 21 12.61 -30.96 21.33
CA ASP A 21 13.95 -30.46 21.54
C ASP A 21 13.90 -28.94 21.65
N LYS A 22 14.45 -28.42 22.75
CA LYS A 22 14.65 -26.99 22.96
C LYS A 22 15.77 -26.53 22.03
N ASN A 23 15.40 -26.18 20.81
CA ASN A 23 16.18 -25.21 20.05
C ASN A 23 15.84 -23.82 20.60
N ASP A 24 16.70 -23.30 21.47
CA ASP A 24 16.68 -21.92 21.98
C ASP A 24 17.09 -20.89 20.89
N GLY A 25 16.73 -21.17 19.63
CA GLY A 25 16.89 -20.31 18.46
C GLY A 25 15.53 -19.89 17.92
N GLY A 26 14.61 -19.54 18.82
CA GLY A 26 13.28 -19.07 18.44
C GLY A 26 13.40 -17.95 17.43
N ILE A 27 12.87 -18.19 16.22
CA ILE A 27 12.63 -17.12 15.26
C ILE A 27 11.71 -16.13 15.98
N ILE A 28 12.27 -15.00 16.39
CA ILE A 28 11.48 -13.85 16.79
C ILE A 28 10.80 -13.42 15.50
N ILE A 29 9.57 -13.87 15.28
CA ILE A 29 8.71 -13.24 14.30
C ILE A 29 8.46 -11.86 14.90
N PRO A 30 9.03 -10.78 14.33
CA PRO A 30 8.74 -9.45 14.84
C PRO A 30 7.22 -9.29 14.83
N PRO A 31 6.64 -8.63 15.86
CA PRO A 31 5.21 -8.36 15.83
C PRO A 31 4.87 -7.73 14.49
N ASN A 32 3.78 -8.22 13.86
CA ASN A 32 3.23 -7.57 12.67
C ASN A 32 3.23 -6.06 12.91
N PRO A 33 3.71 -5.24 11.97
CA PRO A 33 3.80 -3.80 12.19
C PRO A 33 2.44 -3.31 12.67
N VAL A 34 2.44 -2.66 13.85
CA VAL A 34 1.24 -2.12 14.47
C VAL A 34 0.55 -1.26 13.41
N GLU A 35 -0.67 -1.64 13.04
CA GLU A 35 -1.50 -0.88 12.12
C GLU A 35 -1.71 0.50 12.75
N THR A 36 -1.00 1.50 12.25
CA THR A 36 -1.15 2.88 12.71
C THR A 36 -2.54 3.36 12.34
N ALA A 37 -3.14 4.21 13.17
CA ALA A 37 -4.42 4.83 12.85
C ALA A 37 -4.38 5.46 11.44
N PRO A 38 -5.47 5.40 10.66
CA PRO A 38 -5.55 6.08 9.38
C PRO A 38 -5.21 7.56 9.55
N VAL A 39 -4.40 8.08 8.64
CA VAL A 39 -4.05 9.50 8.58
C VAL A 39 -4.95 10.19 7.58
N THR A 40 -5.41 11.37 7.96
CA THR A 40 -6.02 12.35 7.06
C THR A 40 -5.12 13.58 7.08
N GLY A 41 -4.79 14.12 5.92
CA GLY A 41 -3.91 15.29 5.85
C GLY A 41 -4.56 16.57 6.39
N ASP A 42 -3.74 17.58 6.66
CA ASP A 42 -4.22 18.88 7.08
C ASP A 42 -4.95 19.58 5.93
N THR A 43 -6.22 19.94 6.13
CA THR A 43 -7.00 20.70 5.14
C THR A 43 -6.32 22.04 4.87
N LYS A 44 -6.21 22.40 3.59
CA LYS A 44 -5.73 23.70 3.14
C LYS A 44 -6.80 24.40 2.29
N PRO A 45 -6.66 25.71 2.03
CA PRO A 45 -7.52 26.40 1.08
C PRO A 45 -7.49 25.67 -0.27
N SER A 46 -8.68 25.44 -0.84
CA SER A 46 -8.87 24.72 -2.08
C SER A 46 -9.88 25.43 -2.98
N SER A 47 -9.85 25.13 -4.28
CA SER A 47 -10.83 25.62 -5.23
C SER A 47 -12.23 25.05 -4.94
N ALA A 48 -13.27 25.74 -5.44
CA ALA A 48 -14.65 25.27 -5.31
C ALA A 48 -14.79 23.93 -6.06
N GLY A 49 -15.03 22.85 -5.31
CA GLY A 49 -15.14 21.51 -5.87
C GLY A 49 -13.91 20.63 -5.67
N ILE A 50 -12.83 21.12 -5.08
CA ILE A 50 -11.65 20.29 -4.75
C ILE A 50 -11.48 20.17 -3.24
N VAL A 51 -11.05 18.99 -2.78
CA VAL A 51 -10.44 18.81 -1.46
C VAL A 51 -8.94 18.75 -1.66
N TYR A 52 -8.20 19.62 -0.97
CA TYR A 52 -6.74 19.62 -0.99
C TYR A 52 -6.21 19.57 0.45
N ARG A 53 -5.25 18.66 0.67
CA ARG A 53 -4.67 18.39 1.98
C ARG A 53 -3.16 18.20 1.88
N THR A 54 -2.46 18.70 2.88
CA THR A 54 -1.02 18.46 3.04
C THR A 54 -0.78 17.32 4.00
N LEU A 55 0.19 16.49 3.67
CA LEU A 55 0.79 15.43 4.46
C LEU A 55 2.28 15.76 4.64
N ASN A 56 3.03 14.87 5.26
CA ASN A 56 4.49 14.84 5.17
C ASN A 56 5.00 13.50 5.69
N MET A 57 4.63 12.43 5.01
CA MET A 57 4.86 11.08 5.49
C MET A 57 5.94 10.39 4.67
N LYS A 58 6.80 9.61 5.32
CA LYS A 58 7.85 8.83 4.66
C LYS A 58 7.53 7.33 4.68
N VAL A 59 7.65 6.68 3.53
CA VAL A 59 7.53 5.22 3.39
C VAL A 59 8.89 4.66 3.01
N GLY A 60 9.35 3.70 3.80
CA GLY A 60 10.55 2.92 3.57
C GLY A 60 10.31 1.48 4.00
N TYR A 61 11.39 0.74 4.25
CA TYR A 61 11.27 -0.63 4.75
C TYR A 61 10.52 -0.71 6.08
N HIS A 62 9.54 -1.63 6.18
CA HIS A 62 8.66 -1.83 7.35
C HIS A 62 7.81 -0.63 7.77
N LYS A 63 7.71 0.41 6.94
CA LYS A 63 6.83 1.55 7.18
C LYS A 63 5.57 1.38 6.34
N ASN A 64 4.43 1.53 6.99
CA ASN A 64 3.14 1.57 6.32
C ASN A 64 2.48 2.92 6.60
N ILE A 65 1.77 3.44 5.60
CA ILE A 65 0.88 4.59 5.76
C ILE A 65 -0.50 4.16 5.31
N PHE A 66 -1.51 4.52 6.07
CA PHE A 66 -2.91 4.28 5.74
C PHE A 66 -3.60 5.63 5.57
N LEU A 67 -3.96 5.99 4.35
CA LEU A 67 -4.63 7.24 4.03
C LEU A 67 -6.14 7.01 4.04
N ASP A 68 -6.85 7.72 4.90
CA ASP A 68 -8.29 7.94 4.83
C ASP A 68 -8.47 9.31 4.17
N ALA A 69 -8.65 9.28 2.85
CA ALA A 69 -8.57 10.48 2.02
C ALA A 69 -9.83 11.35 2.18
N ASN A 70 -10.99 10.71 2.28
CA ASN A 70 -12.30 11.35 2.41
C ASN A 70 -12.75 11.58 3.88
N ALA A 71 -11.99 11.09 4.85
CA ALA A 71 -12.24 11.19 6.29
C ALA A 71 -13.54 10.50 6.74
N ASP A 72 -13.86 9.34 6.15
CA ASP A 72 -15.04 8.54 6.50
C ASP A 72 -14.76 7.45 7.56
N GLY A 73 -13.52 7.37 8.04
CA GLY A 73 -13.05 6.37 9.00
C GLY A 73 -12.59 5.06 8.35
N ILE A 74 -12.60 4.98 7.01
CA ILE A 74 -12.19 3.81 6.24
C ILE A 74 -10.91 4.14 5.49
N ILE A 75 -9.93 3.24 5.57
CA ILE A 75 -8.69 3.38 4.79
C ILE A 75 -9.02 3.34 3.30
N ASP A 76 -8.64 4.38 2.58
CA ASP A 76 -8.84 4.49 1.14
C ASP A 76 -7.68 3.93 0.34
N ILE A 77 -6.48 4.36 0.71
CA ILE A 77 -5.22 4.08 0.03
C ILE A 77 -4.18 3.71 1.09
N SER A 78 -3.40 2.67 0.85
CA SER A 78 -2.28 2.28 1.72
C SER A 78 -0.98 2.37 0.97
N PHE A 79 0.10 2.69 1.68
CA PHE A 79 1.47 2.60 1.19
C PHE A 79 2.27 1.64 2.05
N SER A 80 3.14 0.85 1.42
CA SER A 80 3.96 -0.15 2.12
C SER A 80 5.30 -0.36 1.43
N GLY A 81 6.33 -0.63 2.23
CA GLY A 81 7.62 -1.14 1.77
C GLY A 81 7.82 -2.60 2.16
N VAL A 82 7.90 -3.49 1.16
CA VAL A 82 8.06 -4.94 1.36
C VAL A 82 9.31 -5.47 0.66
N LEU A 83 10.02 -6.38 1.34
CA LEU A 83 11.11 -7.13 0.72
C LEU A 83 10.58 -8.34 -0.03
N ILE A 84 10.95 -8.47 -1.30
CA ILE A 84 10.59 -9.59 -2.16
C ILE A 84 11.85 -10.11 -2.84
N MET A 85 12.05 -11.43 -2.84
CA MET A 85 13.05 -12.05 -3.69
C MET A 85 12.52 -12.11 -5.13
N HIS A 86 13.24 -11.50 -6.06
CA HIS A 86 12.91 -11.43 -7.48
C HIS A 86 14.20 -11.48 -8.28
N ASP A 87 14.23 -12.26 -9.38
CA ASP A 87 15.41 -12.42 -10.23
C ASP A 87 16.71 -12.77 -9.48
N GLY A 88 16.59 -13.57 -8.41
CA GLY A 88 17.70 -13.99 -7.56
C GLY A 88 18.27 -12.89 -6.64
N LYS A 89 17.63 -11.72 -6.58
CA LYS A 89 18.04 -10.58 -5.75
C LYS A 89 16.93 -10.22 -4.75
N GLN A 90 17.30 -9.52 -3.68
CA GLN A 90 16.34 -8.95 -2.74
C GLN A 90 15.96 -7.54 -3.20
N HIS A 91 14.67 -7.33 -3.43
CA HIS A 91 14.10 -6.05 -3.82
C HIS A 91 13.25 -5.49 -2.68
N LEU A 92 13.46 -4.23 -2.30
CA LEU A 92 12.49 -3.45 -1.52
C LEU A 92 11.54 -2.77 -2.49
N TYR A 93 10.31 -3.29 -2.59
CA TYR A 93 9.25 -2.65 -3.35
C TYR A 93 8.51 -1.66 -2.46
N LEU A 94 8.49 -0.39 -2.86
CA LEU A 94 7.61 0.63 -2.30
C LEU A 94 6.37 0.71 -3.18
N SER A 95 5.20 0.46 -2.60
CA SER A 95 3.94 0.29 -3.35
C SER A 95 2.79 1.03 -2.70
N ALA A 96 1.82 1.41 -3.54
CA ALA A 96 0.52 1.90 -3.12
C ALA A 96 -0.59 0.90 -3.46
N TYR A 97 -1.65 0.89 -2.64
CA TYR A 97 -2.78 -0.02 -2.72
C TYR A 97 -4.07 0.78 -2.59
N GLY A 98 -4.99 0.64 -3.53
CA GLY A 98 -6.38 1.09 -3.32
C GLY A 98 -7.14 0.03 -2.53
N LYS A 99 -7.99 0.43 -1.58
CA LYS A 99 -8.88 -0.52 -0.88
C LYS A 99 -9.92 -1.07 -1.86
N THR A 100 -9.67 -2.28 -2.34
CA THR A 100 -10.43 -2.93 -3.41
C THR A 100 -11.89 -3.19 -3.04
N THR A 101 -12.19 -3.50 -1.77
CA THR A 101 -13.57 -3.65 -1.29
C THR A 101 -14.35 -2.34 -1.33
N GLY A 102 -13.64 -1.21 -1.18
CA GLY A 102 -14.22 0.13 -1.39
C GLY A 102 -14.39 0.47 -2.86
N GLY A 103 -13.69 -0.23 -3.77
CA GLY A 103 -13.67 0.09 -5.19
C GLY A 103 -12.66 1.16 -5.58
N ASN A 104 -11.78 1.55 -4.65
CA ASN A 104 -10.71 2.52 -4.88
C ASN A 104 -9.65 1.94 -5.82
N LYS A 105 -9.13 2.77 -6.72
CA LYS A 105 -8.18 2.35 -7.76
C LYS A 105 -7.04 3.34 -7.91
N LEU A 106 -5.92 2.86 -8.42
CA LEU A 106 -4.72 3.67 -8.69
C LEU A 106 -4.39 3.61 -10.18
N PHE A 107 -3.78 4.67 -10.71
CA PHE A 107 -3.26 4.67 -12.06
C PHE A 107 -1.91 3.96 -12.15
N VAL A 108 -1.83 3.02 -13.09
CA VAL A 108 -0.64 2.23 -13.38
C VAL A 108 -0.37 2.22 -14.88
N LYS A 109 0.89 2.04 -15.26
CA LYS A 109 1.29 1.84 -16.63
C LYS A 109 0.69 0.52 -17.17
N LYS A 110 0.17 0.53 -18.39
CA LYS A 110 -0.19 -0.66 -19.17
C LYS A 110 1.08 -1.45 -19.48
N GLY A 111 1.02 -2.76 -19.33
CA GLY A 111 2.16 -3.64 -19.58
C GLY A 111 2.05 -4.93 -18.79
N GLU A 112 3.17 -5.64 -18.74
CA GLU A 112 3.31 -6.86 -17.97
C GLU A 112 3.34 -6.56 -16.48
N GLU A 113 2.72 -7.46 -15.71
CA GLU A 113 2.80 -7.40 -14.26
C GLU A 113 4.22 -7.70 -13.79
N LEU A 114 4.63 -6.96 -12.78
CA LEU A 114 5.76 -7.27 -11.93
C LEU A 114 5.38 -8.43 -10.99
N VAL A 115 6.23 -8.67 -9.99
CA VAL A 115 5.92 -9.63 -8.93
C VAL A 115 4.63 -9.30 -8.18
N ASN A 116 3.90 -10.36 -7.81
CA ASN A 116 2.77 -10.31 -6.90
C ASN A 116 1.64 -9.35 -7.36
N GLY A 117 1.32 -9.35 -8.66
CA GLY A 117 0.24 -8.52 -9.22
C GLY A 117 0.53 -7.01 -9.20
N GLY A 118 1.80 -6.62 -9.12
CA GLY A 118 2.21 -5.23 -9.18
C GLY A 118 2.31 -4.73 -10.61
N LEU A 119 1.92 -3.49 -10.85
CA LEU A 119 2.24 -2.75 -12.08
C LEU A 119 2.92 -1.45 -11.69
N TRP A 120 3.80 -0.93 -12.55
CA TRP A 120 4.44 0.36 -12.27
C TRP A 120 3.38 1.46 -12.18
N ALA A 121 3.38 2.18 -11.06
CA ALA A 121 2.61 3.41 -10.86
C ALA A 121 3.03 4.44 -11.92
N TYR A 122 2.07 5.06 -12.61
CA TYR A 122 2.42 6.07 -13.61
C TYR A 122 2.71 7.43 -12.93
N PRO A 123 3.90 8.04 -13.15
CA PRO A 123 4.27 9.31 -12.54
C PRO A 123 3.77 10.49 -13.38
N PHE A 124 2.53 10.92 -13.18
CA PHE A 124 2.01 12.08 -13.87
C PHE A 124 2.86 13.31 -13.55
N ASN A 125 3.10 14.13 -14.57
CA ASN A 125 3.67 15.46 -14.39
C ASN A 125 2.61 16.41 -13.85
N LYS A 126 3.08 17.53 -13.30
CA LYS A 126 2.18 18.64 -12.98
C LYS A 126 1.45 19.08 -14.26
N ASP A 127 0.20 19.49 -14.10
CA ASP A 127 -0.63 20.04 -15.17
C ASP A 127 -1.11 18.98 -16.20
N GLU A 128 -0.93 17.68 -15.93
CA GLU A 128 -1.52 16.58 -16.70
C GLU A 128 -2.89 16.17 -16.16
N ASP A 129 -3.81 15.78 -17.05
CA ASP A 129 -5.14 15.28 -16.69
C ASP A 129 -5.06 13.89 -16.03
N ILE A 130 -5.75 13.73 -14.90
CA ILE A 130 -5.88 12.46 -14.18
C ILE A 130 -7.23 11.82 -14.50
N GLU A 131 -7.32 11.27 -15.71
CA GLU A 131 -8.49 10.52 -16.16
C GLU A 131 -8.06 9.30 -17.02
N PRO A 132 -8.90 8.26 -17.12
CA PRO A 132 -8.60 7.12 -17.99
C PRO A 132 -8.78 7.51 -19.46
N THR A 133 -7.76 8.12 -20.07
CA THR A 133 -7.81 8.38 -21.52
C THR A 133 -7.47 7.14 -22.33
N ALA A 134 -8.21 6.91 -23.42
CA ALA A 134 -7.93 5.82 -24.35
C ALA A 134 -6.55 5.94 -25.02
N GLY A 135 -5.99 7.16 -25.08
CA GLY A 135 -4.72 7.48 -25.72
C GLY A 135 -3.47 7.27 -24.86
N ASN A 136 -3.60 7.16 -23.53
CA ASN A 136 -2.44 7.04 -22.65
C ASN A 136 -2.06 5.57 -22.40
N GLU A 137 -0.76 5.31 -22.20
CA GLU A 137 -0.22 4.00 -21.77
C GLU A 137 -0.59 3.66 -20.31
N VAL A 138 -1.73 4.12 -19.80
CA VAL A 138 -2.15 3.97 -18.40
C VAL A 138 -3.51 3.31 -18.28
N LYS A 139 -3.73 2.61 -17.16
CA LYS A 139 -5.00 2.02 -16.77
C LYS A 139 -5.18 2.10 -15.26
N PHE A 140 -6.41 1.91 -14.79
CA PHE A 140 -6.63 1.65 -13.37
C PHE A 140 -6.20 0.23 -12.99
N THR A 141 -5.75 0.08 -11.75
CA THR A 141 -5.56 -1.24 -11.11
C THR A 141 -6.86 -2.06 -11.13
N ALA A 142 -6.74 -3.35 -11.45
CA ALA A 142 -7.77 -4.36 -11.23
C ALA A 142 -7.83 -4.78 -9.74
N PRO A 143 -8.84 -5.55 -9.31
CA PRO A 143 -8.86 -6.11 -7.96
C PRO A 143 -7.55 -6.84 -7.64
N GLN A 144 -7.02 -6.60 -6.43
CA GLN A 144 -5.77 -7.16 -5.91
C GLN A 144 -4.47 -6.66 -6.57
N GLN A 145 -4.55 -5.89 -7.67
CA GLN A 145 -3.38 -5.24 -8.23
C GLN A 145 -2.92 -4.08 -7.35
N LYS A 146 -1.60 -3.88 -7.34
CA LYS A 146 -0.95 -2.75 -6.65
C LYS A 146 -0.21 -1.87 -7.63
N ALA A 147 -0.02 -0.61 -7.23
CA ALA A 147 0.81 0.34 -7.94
C ALA A 147 2.20 0.33 -7.31
N SER A 148 3.15 -0.40 -7.92
CA SER A 148 4.55 -0.37 -7.52
C SER A 148 5.14 0.99 -7.90
N ILE A 149 5.61 1.75 -6.93
CA ILE A 149 6.15 3.09 -7.15
C ILE A 149 7.60 2.97 -7.60
N LEU A 150 8.41 2.28 -6.81
CA LEU A 150 9.81 2.00 -7.12
C LEU A 150 10.26 0.69 -6.47
N SER A 151 11.35 0.12 -6.99
CA SER A 151 12.04 -1.03 -6.44
C SER A 151 13.47 -0.63 -6.08
N ILE A 152 13.96 -1.07 -4.92
CA ILE A 152 15.33 -0.80 -4.47
C ILE A 152 16.06 -2.11 -4.29
N ILE A 153 17.16 -2.27 -5.01
CA ILE A 153 18.04 -3.44 -4.94
C ILE A 153 19.28 -3.06 -4.16
N SER A 154 19.61 -3.81 -3.12
CA SER A 154 20.86 -3.65 -2.38
C SER A 154 21.79 -4.84 -2.65
N THR A 155 22.96 -4.57 -3.25
CA THR A 155 24.01 -5.56 -3.49
C THR A 155 25.30 -5.11 -2.83
N GLY A 156 25.58 -5.64 -1.64
CA GLY A 156 26.74 -5.23 -0.85
C GLY A 156 26.66 -3.75 -0.48
N ALA A 157 27.64 -2.95 -0.91
CA ALA A 157 27.71 -1.52 -0.63
C ALA A 157 26.93 -0.64 -1.63
N GLN A 158 26.33 -1.23 -2.67
CA GLN A 158 25.63 -0.49 -3.72
C GLN A 158 24.12 -0.65 -3.58
N THR A 159 23.40 0.45 -3.77
CA THR A 159 21.95 0.47 -3.81
C THR A 159 21.49 1.07 -5.13
N GLN A 160 20.60 0.38 -5.83
CA GLN A 160 20.05 0.80 -7.11
C GLN A 160 18.53 0.91 -7.02
N ALA A 161 17.98 2.05 -7.43
CA ALA A 161 16.55 2.23 -7.59
C ALA A 161 16.12 1.92 -9.04
N GLU A 162 14.99 1.24 -9.19
CA GLU A 162 14.35 0.87 -10.44
C GLU A 162 12.89 1.31 -10.44
N GLY A 163 12.31 1.42 -11.65
CA GLY A 163 10.93 1.82 -11.86
C GLY A 163 10.78 3.26 -12.34
N LEU A 164 9.53 3.65 -12.63
CA LEU A 164 9.23 4.94 -13.25
C LEU A 164 9.48 6.13 -12.32
N TRP A 165 9.51 5.89 -11.01
CA TRP A 165 9.72 6.90 -9.97
C TRP A 165 11.16 6.96 -9.45
N ALA A 166 12.07 6.12 -9.98
CA ALA A 166 13.47 6.14 -9.57
C ALA A 166 14.07 7.54 -9.81
N ASN A 167 14.57 8.14 -8.71
CA ASN A 167 15.18 9.48 -8.70
C ASN A 167 14.25 10.60 -9.21
N LYS A 168 12.94 10.42 -9.07
CA LYS A 168 11.94 11.45 -9.40
C LYS A 168 11.44 12.15 -8.15
N SER A 169 11.23 13.45 -8.27
CA SER A 169 10.59 14.28 -7.26
C SER A 169 9.40 15.02 -7.85
N ASP A 170 8.45 15.37 -6.98
CA ASP A 170 7.28 16.19 -7.29
C ASP A 170 6.52 15.64 -8.51
N LYS A 171 6.17 14.35 -8.43
CA LYS A 171 5.32 13.66 -9.40
C LYS A 171 4.02 13.22 -8.73
N TYR A 172 3.02 12.90 -9.55
CA TYR A 172 1.66 12.69 -9.09
C TYR A 172 1.21 11.26 -9.39
N LEU A 173 0.80 10.55 -8.35
CA LEU A 173 0.11 9.26 -8.47
C LEU A 173 -1.38 9.54 -8.58
N GLY A 174 -1.96 9.27 -9.74
CA GLY A 174 -3.41 9.38 -9.93
C GLY A 174 -4.17 8.26 -9.20
N PHE A 175 -5.37 8.57 -8.72
CA PHE A 175 -6.29 7.59 -8.12
C PHE A 175 -7.75 7.89 -8.44
N ALA A 176 -8.61 6.91 -8.18
CA ALA A 176 -10.05 7.08 -8.11
C ALA A 176 -10.56 6.58 -6.74
N LEU A 177 -11.20 7.47 -5.98
CA LEU A 177 -11.92 7.12 -4.75
C LEU A 177 -13.38 6.84 -5.10
N LYS A 178 -13.93 5.74 -4.61
CA LYS A 178 -15.33 5.44 -4.80
C LYS A 178 -16.12 5.95 -3.60
N MET A 179 -16.83 7.06 -3.79
CA MET A 179 -17.70 7.65 -2.77
C MET A 179 -19.14 7.56 -3.24
N ASN A 180 -20.03 7.03 -2.39
CA ASN A 180 -21.45 6.84 -2.73
C ASN A 180 -21.70 6.10 -4.05
N GLY A 181 -20.82 5.15 -4.40
CA GLY A 181 -20.93 4.38 -5.64
C GLY A 181 -20.22 4.98 -6.85
N GLU A 182 -19.87 6.27 -6.80
CA GLU A 182 -19.31 7.01 -7.92
C GLU A 182 -17.81 7.25 -7.76
N PRO A 183 -17.03 7.29 -8.86
CA PRO A 183 -15.61 7.59 -8.81
C PRO A 183 -15.37 9.09 -8.62
N HIS A 184 -14.38 9.43 -7.82
CA HIS A 184 -13.86 10.78 -7.63
C HIS A 184 -12.37 10.74 -7.90
N PHE A 185 -11.92 11.44 -8.94
CA PHE A 185 -10.53 11.41 -9.35
C PHE A 185 -9.69 12.32 -8.47
N GLY A 186 -8.44 11.92 -8.26
CA GLY A 186 -7.50 12.65 -7.44
C GLY A 186 -6.06 12.30 -7.73
N TRP A 187 -5.16 13.04 -7.10
CA TRP A 187 -3.73 12.85 -7.19
C TRP A 187 -3.08 12.83 -5.81
N ILE A 188 -1.98 12.07 -5.67
CA ILE A 188 -1.09 12.09 -4.51
C ILE A 188 0.30 12.51 -4.99
N LYS A 189 0.86 13.56 -4.39
CA LYS A 189 2.20 14.02 -4.70
C LYS A 189 3.24 13.19 -3.95
N ILE A 190 4.17 12.64 -4.71
CA ILE A 190 5.20 11.73 -4.22
C ILE A 190 6.58 12.17 -4.73
N SER A 191 7.59 12.03 -3.88
CA SER A 191 9.01 12.21 -4.23
C SER A 191 9.84 11.03 -3.73
N HIS A 192 10.92 10.69 -4.44
CA HIS A 192 11.93 9.73 -3.99
C HIS A 192 13.06 10.45 -3.25
N ASP A 193 13.24 10.13 -1.97
CA ASP A 193 14.39 10.54 -1.16
C ASP A 193 15.54 9.57 -1.41
N ILE A 194 16.45 9.94 -2.32
CA ILE A 194 17.56 9.09 -2.76
C ILE A 194 18.50 8.75 -1.60
N ALA A 195 18.68 9.66 -0.64
CA ALA A 195 19.60 9.46 0.46
C ALA A 195 19.11 8.39 1.44
N SER A 196 17.80 8.38 1.72
CA SER A 196 17.20 7.41 2.63
C SER A 196 16.53 6.22 1.93
N ASN A 197 16.44 6.22 0.60
CA ASN A 197 15.75 5.18 -0.18
C ASN A 197 14.27 5.04 0.25
N GLU A 198 13.64 6.19 0.50
CA GLU A 198 12.24 6.30 0.92
C GLU A 198 11.42 7.08 -0.11
N ILE A 199 10.11 6.87 -0.14
CA ILE A 199 9.21 7.82 -0.79
C ILE A 199 8.63 8.78 0.24
N ILE A 200 8.45 10.03 -0.16
CA ILE A 200 7.80 11.08 0.60
C ILE A 200 6.42 11.30 -0.01
N VAL A 201 5.36 11.06 0.76
CA VAL A 201 3.98 11.38 0.42
C VAL A 201 3.66 12.73 1.07
N SER A 202 3.57 13.78 0.25
CA SER A 202 3.55 15.16 0.75
C SER A 202 2.18 15.83 0.64
N GLU A 203 1.39 15.52 -0.38
CA GLU A 203 0.14 16.23 -0.65
C GLU A 203 -0.84 15.30 -1.36
N TYR A 204 -2.13 15.58 -1.24
CA TYR A 204 -3.12 15.00 -2.12
C TYR A 204 -4.29 15.95 -2.36
N ALA A 205 -4.95 15.76 -3.50
CA ALA A 205 -6.23 16.38 -3.76
C ALA A 205 -7.17 15.44 -4.52
N TYR A 206 -8.47 15.70 -4.43
CA TYR A 206 -9.49 15.01 -5.23
C TYR A 206 -10.68 15.92 -5.52
N SER A 207 -11.37 15.62 -6.63
CA SER A 207 -12.61 16.31 -7.02
C SER A 207 -13.79 15.86 -6.17
N LYS A 208 -14.55 16.81 -5.63
CA LYS A 208 -15.84 16.59 -4.96
C LYS A 208 -16.96 16.25 -5.95
N ILE A 209 -16.75 16.49 -7.24
CA ILE A 209 -17.72 16.21 -8.30
C ILE A 209 -17.51 14.76 -8.75
N PRO A 210 -18.54 13.90 -8.67
CA PRO A 210 -18.46 12.54 -9.21
C PRO A 210 -18.07 12.53 -10.69
N GLY A 211 -17.06 11.74 -11.04
CA GLY A 211 -16.51 11.64 -12.38
C GLY A 211 -15.89 12.93 -12.91
N GLY A 212 -15.74 13.97 -12.07
CA GLY A 212 -15.15 15.23 -12.48
C GLY A 212 -13.65 15.10 -12.68
N ASP A 213 -13.17 15.70 -13.76
CA ASP A 213 -11.76 15.77 -14.10
C ASP A 213 -10.96 16.44 -12.98
N ILE A 214 -9.67 16.09 -12.89
CA ILE A 214 -8.74 16.79 -12.03
C ILE A 214 -7.37 16.84 -12.71
N ILE A 215 -6.74 18.00 -12.59
CA ILE A 215 -5.40 18.22 -13.11
C ILE A 215 -4.38 17.91 -12.00
N ALA A 216 -3.29 17.24 -12.35
CA ALA A 216 -2.21 16.92 -11.42
C ALA A 216 -1.60 18.19 -10.79
N GLY A 217 -1.72 18.31 -9.47
CA GLY A 217 -1.25 19.49 -8.71
C GLY A 217 -2.28 20.62 -8.58
N GLU A 218 -3.49 20.44 -9.11
CA GLU A 218 -4.62 21.34 -8.89
C GLU A 218 -5.12 21.25 -7.45
N LYS A 219 -5.41 22.41 -6.85
CA LYS A 219 -5.79 22.53 -5.44
C LYS A 219 -6.95 23.48 -5.23
#